data_AF-A0A401R2A4-F1
#
_entry.id   AF-A0A401R2A4-F1
#
_cell.length_a   1.000
_cell.length_b   1.000
_cell.length_c   1.000
_cell.angle_alpha   90.00
_cell.angle_beta   90.00
_cell.angle_gamma   90.00
#
_symmetry.space_group_name_H-M   'P 1'
#
loop_
_entity.id
_entity.type
_entity.pdbx_description
1 polymer ?
#
loop_
_entity_poly.entity_id
_entity_poly.type
_entity_poly.pdbx_seq_one_letter_code
_entity_poly.pdbx_strand_id
1 'polypeptide(L)'
;MRRVRARRRIAAAAVGVTTLTNIALLSPALSGSAVAAPVHAVHPAPSARGAKVVPAVAGQQSENAAHGLLTTGECQAKWQISCYSPNQLRQAYNLNALYQAGVTGKGRTIVIVDSFGSPTIQHDLDVYSAGFGMKSTHVDVVKWGNVPRFDSTNPDQVGWAGETTLDVEMAHAVAPDAHIVLVESGADQNGDGTTGLREMMDAEKSLIDRGVGDVISQSFGATENTFPGFRNGDFSSIENLRYAFKDAAKHKVTVLAASGDGGATNTTASGNGDYPYRVNAWPSSDPLAVSVGGTQLHLDAKGDRIAPDSVFNDEGASGGGPSHVFARPSYQSGVEQVVGDHRGTPDVSMSAALKGGAWVYSSYDPKRVGWQVYVGTSEASPLFAGIVALADQVAGHRLGDIHQALYALSARNQSTGIVDVKDGTNNSYAGVTGYTAAKGYDMATGVGTIDAARFVPALAKEG
;
A
#
# COMPACT_ATOMS: atom_id res chain seq x y z
N MET A 1 34.70 -53.57 -2.14
CA MET A 1 34.94 -54.89 -2.77
C MET A 1 33.72 -55.30 -3.58
N ARG A 2 33.92 -55.54 -4.89
CA ARG A 2 32.93 -56.02 -5.87
C ARG A 2 32.66 -57.52 -5.68
N ARG A 3 31.39 -57.97 -5.83
CA ARG A 3 30.98 -59.26 -6.43
C ARG A 3 29.59 -59.06 -7.09
N VAL A 4 29.46 -58.96 -8.42
CA VAL A 4 29.34 -60.02 -9.46
C VAL A 4 27.99 -60.77 -9.35
N ARG A 5 26.97 -60.36 -10.13
CA ARG A 5 26.46 -60.93 -11.41
C ARG A 5 25.82 -62.33 -11.31
N ALA A 6 24.58 -62.45 -11.81
CA ALA A 6 24.24 -63.35 -12.92
C ALA A 6 22.88 -63.00 -13.56
N ARG A 7 22.85 -63.03 -14.90
CA ARG A 7 21.70 -62.87 -15.82
C ARG A 7 21.18 -64.23 -16.25
N ARG A 8 19.91 -64.32 -16.68
CA ARG A 8 19.38 -64.93 -17.93
C ARG A 8 17.84 -64.96 -17.85
N ARG A 9 17.11 -64.15 -18.63
CA ARG A 9 16.58 -64.38 -20.00
C ARG A 9 15.81 -65.70 -20.16
N ILE A 10 14.54 -65.61 -20.56
CA ILE A 10 13.94 -66.23 -21.76
C ILE A 10 12.58 -65.54 -22.04
N ALA A 11 12.32 -65.28 -23.31
CA ALA A 11 11.08 -64.73 -23.87
C ALA A 11 10.20 -65.87 -24.41
N ALA A 12 8.89 -65.66 -24.48
CA ALA A 12 8.03 -66.25 -25.49
C ALA A 12 6.71 -65.46 -25.60
N ALA A 13 6.41 -65.03 -26.82
CA ALA A 13 5.14 -64.45 -27.23
C ALA A 13 4.18 -65.57 -27.65
N ALA A 14 2.87 -65.39 -27.44
CA ALA A 14 1.84 -66.09 -28.20
C ALA A 14 0.58 -65.21 -28.29
N VAL A 15 0.14 -65.05 -29.54
CA VAL A 15 -1.08 -64.36 -30.00
C VAL A 15 -2.28 -65.30 -29.84
N GLY A 16 -3.44 -64.75 -29.49
CA GLY A 16 -4.74 -65.44 -29.58
C GLY A 16 -5.88 -64.42 -29.75
N VAL A 17 -6.57 -64.50 -30.88
CA VAL A 17 -7.70 -63.65 -31.31
C VAL A 17 -9.00 -64.45 -31.24
N THR A 18 -10.14 -63.73 -31.20
CA THR A 18 -11.55 -64.13 -31.39
C THR A 18 -12.26 -64.66 -30.12
N THR A 19 -13.50 -64.31 -29.78
CA THR A 19 -14.72 -64.01 -30.57
C THR A 19 -15.71 -63.08 -29.85
N LEU A 20 -16.48 -62.32 -30.64
CA LEU A 20 -17.71 -61.60 -30.30
C LEU A 20 -18.89 -62.55 -30.01
N THR A 21 -19.76 -62.18 -29.07
CA THR A 21 -21.18 -62.59 -29.05
C THR A 21 -22.07 -61.43 -28.62
N ASN A 22 -22.95 -61.03 -29.53
CA ASN A 22 -24.07 -60.11 -29.35
C ASN A 22 -25.23 -60.80 -28.63
N ILE A 23 -25.86 -60.12 -27.67
CA ILE A 23 -27.26 -60.36 -27.30
C ILE A 23 -27.96 -59.00 -27.33
N ALA A 24 -28.93 -58.88 -28.24
CA ALA A 24 -29.85 -57.75 -28.35
C ALA A 24 -31.15 -58.08 -27.59
N LEU A 25 -31.64 -57.15 -26.77
CA LEU A 25 -33.02 -57.16 -26.26
C LEU A 25 -33.59 -55.73 -26.27
N LEU A 26 -34.45 -55.52 -27.26
CA LEU A 26 -35.69 -54.74 -27.34
C LEU A 26 -35.98 -53.65 -26.27
N SER A 27 -36.15 -52.43 -26.78
CA SER A 27 -36.71 -51.24 -26.11
C SER A 27 -38.22 -51.36 -25.81
N PRO A 28 -38.72 -50.54 -24.88
CA PRO A 28 -39.83 -49.66 -25.21
C PRO A 28 -39.52 -48.20 -24.90
N ALA A 29 -39.91 -47.33 -25.83
CA ALA A 29 -39.85 -45.88 -25.67
C ALA A 29 -40.83 -45.42 -24.59
N LEU A 30 -40.31 -44.72 -23.58
CA LEU A 30 -41.07 -43.87 -22.68
C LEU A 30 -40.45 -42.48 -22.74
N SER A 31 -41.23 -41.55 -23.28
CA SER A 31 -41.00 -40.11 -23.32
C SER A 31 -40.93 -39.56 -21.90
N GLY A 32 -39.72 -39.35 -21.40
CA GLY A 32 -39.42 -38.60 -20.19
C GLY A 32 -38.38 -37.54 -20.53
N SER A 33 -38.75 -36.27 -20.38
CA SER A 33 -37.93 -35.11 -20.67
C SER A 33 -36.59 -35.17 -19.92
N ALA A 34 -35.51 -35.48 -20.64
CA ALA A 34 -34.16 -35.30 -20.13
C ALA A 34 -33.88 -33.80 -20.09
N VAL A 35 -33.80 -33.24 -18.87
CA VAL A 35 -33.17 -31.94 -18.65
C VAL A 35 -31.71 -32.13 -19.06
N ALA A 36 -31.36 -31.61 -20.24
CA ALA A 36 -29.98 -31.54 -20.68
C ALA A 36 -29.22 -30.71 -19.64
N ALA A 37 -28.30 -31.35 -18.92
CA ALA A 37 -27.25 -30.62 -18.22
C ALA A 37 -26.56 -29.75 -19.27
N PRO A 38 -26.44 -28.43 -19.06
CA PRO A 38 -25.78 -27.58 -20.03
C PRO A 38 -24.33 -28.04 -20.13
N VAL A 39 -23.97 -28.53 -21.32
CA VAL A 39 -22.58 -28.69 -21.74
C VAL A 39 -21.92 -27.36 -21.43
N HIS A 40 -21.06 -27.34 -20.41
CA HIS A 40 -20.28 -26.15 -20.11
C HIS A 40 -19.43 -25.90 -21.34
N ALA A 41 -19.78 -24.85 -22.08
CA ALA A 41 -18.89 -24.29 -23.06
C ALA A 41 -17.58 -24.04 -22.32
N VAL A 42 -16.50 -24.70 -22.75
CA VAL A 42 -15.15 -24.35 -22.33
C VAL A 42 -14.95 -22.93 -22.84
N HIS A 43 -15.23 -21.96 -21.97
CA HIS A 43 -14.90 -20.58 -22.23
C HIS A 43 -13.39 -20.54 -22.52
N PRO A 44 -12.94 -19.87 -23.60
CA PRO A 44 -11.53 -19.58 -23.73
C PRO A 44 -11.09 -18.88 -22.43
N ALA A 45 -9.96 -19.32 -21.88
CA ALA A 45 -9.38 -18.69 -20.70
C ALA A 45 -9.37 -17.17 -20.92
N PRO A 46 -9.86 -16.36 -19.96
CA PRO A 46 -9.70 -14.92 -20.09
C PRO A 46 -8.21 -14.65 -20.31
N SER A 47 -7.88 -13.91 -21.37
CA SER A 47 -6.55 -13.33 -21.53
C SER A 47 -6.10 -12.83 -20.17
N ALA A 48 -5.00 -13.34 -19.65
CA ALA A 48 -4.48 -12.94 -18.36
C ALA A 48 -4.20 -11.43 -18.43
N ARG A 49 -5.15 -10.62 -17.92
CA ARG A 49 -4.87 -9.22 -17.62
C ARG A 49 -3.80 -9.24 -16.54
N GLY A 50 -2.70 -8.53 -16.76
CA GLY A 50 -1.62 -8.47 -15.79
C GLY A 50 -2.02 -7.70 -14.52
N ALA A 51 -1.10 -7.55 -13.59
CA ALA A 51 -1.25 -6.75 -12.38
C ALA A 51 -1.69 -5.29 -12.67
N LYS A 52 -2.94 -4.92 -12.39
CA LYS A 52 -3.36 -3.51 -12.45
C LYS A 52 -2.90 -2.82 -11.17
N VAL A 53 -2.10 -1.76 -11.32
CA VAL A 53 -1.75 -0.86 -10.21
C VAL A 53 -2.97 -0.01 -9.86
N VAL A 54 -3.28 0.06 -8.57
CA VAL A 54 -4.36 0.90 -8.06
C VAL A 54 -3.88 1.75 -6.89
N PRO A 55 -4.43 2.97 -6.74
CA PRO A 55 -4.36 3.74 -5.50
C PRO A 55 -4.72 2.89 -4.27
N ALA A 56 -4.02 3.06 -3.15
CA ALA A 56 -4.29 2.37 -1.89
C ALA A 56 -5.25 3.20 -1.00
N VAL A 57 -6.37 3.63 -1.59
CA VAL A 57 -7.46 4.39 -0.95
C VAL A 57 -8.72 3.52 -0.87
N ALA A 58 -9.16 3.20 0.34
CA ALA A 58 -10.31 2.33 0.60
C ALA A 58 -11.64 3.01 0.28
N GLY A 59 -11.65 4.34 0.32
CA GLY A 59 -12.86 5.12 0.09
C GLY A 59 -12.63 6.62 0.15
N GLN A 60 -13.66 7.36 -0.24
CA GLN A 60 -13.69 8.82 -0.22
C GLN A 60 -15.08 9.25 0.25
N GLN A 61 -15.14 10.11 1.26
CA GLN A 61 -16.39 10.80 1.61
C GLN A 61 -16.26 12.28 1.24
N SER A 62 -17.21 12.77 0.43
CA SER A 62 -17.19 14.14 -0.07
C SER A 62 -18.21 15.00 0.66
N GLU A 63 -17.81 16.21 1.07
CA GLU A 63 -18.75 17.32 1.19
C GLU A 63 -18.99 17.93 -0.20
N ASN A 64 -20.20 18.42 -0.45
CA ASN A 64 -20.39 19.37 -1.54
C ASN A 64 -19.72 20.71 -1.18
N ALA A 65 -19.11 21.37 -2.17
CA ALA A 65 -18.44 22.69 -2.13
C ALA A 65 -19.11 23.80 -1.28
N ALA A 66 -20.40 23.65 -0.96
CA ALA A 66 -21.23 24.64 -0.29
C ALA A 66 -21.03 24.72 1.23
N HIS A 67 -20.32 23.78 1.85
CA HIS A 67 -20.07 23.75 3.30
C HIS A 67 -18.54 23.70 3.50
N GLY A 68 -17.96 24.73 4.10
CA GLY A 68 -16.51 24.77 4.38
C GLY A 68 -16.06 23.64 5.33
N LEU A 69 -14.82 23.73 5.84
CA LEU A 69 -14.28 22.77 6.81
C LEU A 69 -15.24 22.55 7.99
N LEU A 70 -15.67 21.30 8.19
CA LEU A 70 -16.42 20.91 9.38
C LEU A 70 -15.45 20.55 10.51
N THR A 71 -15.83 20.91 11.73
CA THR A 71 -15.18 20.41 12.93
C THR A 71 -15.41 18.89 13.08
N THR A 72 -14.57 18.22 13.87
CA THR A 72 -14.76 16.79 14.17
C THR A 72 -16.16 16.49 14.73
N GLY A 73 -16.71 17.36 15.59
CA GLY A 73 -18.06 17.20 16.13
C GLY A 73 -19.17 17.36 15.08
N GLU A 74 -18.99 18.25 14.11
CA GLU A 74 -19.94 18.41 12.98
C GLU A 74 -19.87 17.22 12.01
N CYS A 75 -18.67 16.70 11.73
CA CYS A 75 -18.50 15.45 11.00
C CYS A 75 -19.22 14.29 11.69
N GLN A 76 -19.06 14.15 13.01
CA GLN A 76 -19.74 13.11 13.78
C GLN A 76 -21.26 13.28 13.71
N ALA A 77 -21.77 14.50 13.86
CA ALA A 77 -23.20 14.78 13.79
C ALA A 77 -23.78 14.48 12.40
N LYS A 78 -23.07 14.86 11.33
CA LYS A 78 -23.57 14.77 9.95
C LYS A 78 -23.35 13.42 9.29
N TRP A 79 -22.16 12.85 9.48
CA TRP A 79 -21.69 11.67 8.75
C TRP A 79 -21.42 10.47 9.64
N GLN A 80 -21.53 10.61 10.96
CA GLN A 80 -21.23 9.54 11.93
C GLN A 80 -19.77 9.04 11.83
N ILE A 81 -18.87 9.89 11.34
CA ILE A 81 -17.42 9.68 11.30
C ILE A 81 -16.71 10.83 12.00
N SER A 82 -15.50 10.57 12.49
CA SER A 82 -14.57 11.64 12.88
C SER A 82 -13.77 12.07 11.64
N CYS A 83 -13.60 13.37 11.43
CA CYS A 83 -12.67 13.90 10.43
C CYS A 83 -11.57 14.68 11.15
N TYR A 84 -10.32 14.54 10.68
CA TYR A 84 -9.17 15.18 11.28
C TYR A 84 -8.50 16.18 10.35
N SER A 85 -8.18 17.34 10.92
CA SER A 85 -7.33 18.34 10.28
C SER A 85 -5.85 17.95 10.38
N PRO A 86 -4.96 18.49 9.53
CA PRO A 86 -3.51 18.32 9.69
C PRO A 86 -3.02 18.78 11.06
N ASN A 87 -3.63 19.81 11.66
CA ASN A 87 -3.22 20.28 12.98
C ASN A 87 -3.55 19.26 14.09
N GLN A 88 -4.66 18.51 13.96
CA GLN A 88 -4.97 17.41 14.88
C GLN A 88 -4.02 16.23 14.67
N LEU A 89 -3.71 15.87 13.43
CA LEU A 89 -2.72 14.81 13.14
C LEU A 89 -1.32 15.19 13.67
N ARG A 90 -0.92 16.46 13.52
CA ARG A 90 0.32 17.00 14.10
C ARG A 90 0.38 16.88 15.61
N GLN A 91 -0.72 17.17 16.29
CA GLN A 91 -0.82 17.00 17.73
C GLN A 91 -0.75 15.52 18.12
N ALA A 92 -1.52 14.66 17.45
CA ALA A 92 -1.60 13.22 17.75
C ALA A 92 -0.25 12.50 17.59
N TYR A 93 0.54 12.88 16.58
CA TYR A 93 1.90 12.37 16.36
C TYR A 93 2.98 13.16 17.09
N ASN A 94 2.64 14.11 17.95
CA ASN A 94 3.55 14.90 18.77
C ASN A 94 4.62 15.66 17.94
N LEU A 95 4.21 16.24 16.82
CA LEU A 95 5.09 16.95 15.89
C LEU A 95 5.43 18.37 16.34
N ASN A 96 4.59 18.97 17.18
CA ASN A 96 4.72 20.37 17.60
C ASN A 96 6.07 20.67 18.29
N ALA A 97 6.60 19.74 19.09
CA ALA A 97 7.90 19.89 19.73
C ALA A 97 9.06 19.96 18.72
N LEU A 98 8.97 19.20 17.62
CA LEU A 98 9.97 19.22 16.54
C LEU A 98 9.92 20.55 15.78
N TYR A 99 8.72 21.05 15.46
CA TYR A 99 8.56 22.33 14.78
C TYR A 99 9.08 23.51 15.61
N GLN A 100 8.86 23.51 16.93
CA GLN A 100 9.42 24.51 17.84
C GLN A 100 10.96 24.48 17.86
N ALA A 101 11.56 23.31 17.61
CA ALA A 101 12.99 23.13 17.46
C ALA A 101 13.50 23.43 16.02
N GLY A 102 12.63 23.84 15.10
CA GLY A 102 12.96 24.14 13.71
C GLY A 102 13.12 22.91 12.81
N VAL A 103 12.64 21.74 13.24
CA VAL A 103 12.63 20.49 12.48
C VAL A 103 11.30 20.39 11.73
N THR A 104 11.28 20.79 10.47
CA THR A 104 10.08 20.99 9.63
C THR A 104 10.17 20.30 8.26
N GLY A 105 11.21 19.50 8.03
CA GLY A 105 11.55 18.88 6.74
C GLY A 105 12.43 19.79 5.87
N LYS A 106 12.84 20.95 6.40
CA LYS A 106 13.58 21.96 5.66
C LYS A 106 14.88 21.39 5.08
N GLY A 107 15.07 21.60 3.78
CA GLY A 107 16.24 21.13 3.05
C GLY A 107 16.18 19.64 2.69
N ARG A 108 15.03 18.99 2.87
CA ARG A 108 14.75 17.64 2.42
C ARG A 108 13.71 17.62 1.31
N THR A 109 13.78 16.58 0.48
CA THR A 109 12.91 16.37 -0.67
C THR A 109 12.14 15.07 -0.50
N ILE A 110 10.82 15.16 -0.51
CA ILE A 110 9.91 14.03 -0.59
C ILE A 110 9.51 13.87 -2.06
N VAL A 111 9.73 12.67 -2.61
CA VAL A 111 9.26 12.29 -3.93
C VAL A 111 7.97 11.49 -3.75
N ILE A 112 6.92 11.89 -4.45
CA ILE A 112 5.64 11.18 -4.53
C ILE A 112 5.52 10.63 -5.95
N VAL A 113 5.03 9.40 -6.11
CA VAL A 113 4.96 8.73 -7.42
C VAL A 113 3.56 8.22 -7.67
N ASP A 114 2.90 8.80 -8.67
CA ASP A 114 1.53 8.46 -9.03
C ASP A 114 1.35 8.21 -10.54
N SER A 115 0.24 7.57 -10.89
CA SER A 115 -0.23 7.58 -12.28
C SER A 115 -1.05 8.83 -12.55
N PHE A 116 -0.97 9.37 -13.77
CA PHE A 116 -1.75 10.51 -14.29
C PHE A 116 -1.52 11.86 -13.59
N GLY A 117 -1.53 11.89 -12.25
CA GLY A 117 -1.41 13.09 -11.43
C GLY A 117 -2.71 13.85 -11.23
N SER A 118 -2.58 15.09 -10.75
CA SER A 118 -3.71 16.00 -10.49
C SER A 118 -3.48 17.35 -11.18
N PRO A 119 -4.38 17.79 -12.09
CA PRO A 119 -4.17 18.99 -12.90
C PRO A 119 -4.20 20.30 -12.10
N THR A 120 -4.66 20.26 -10.85
CA THR A 120 -4.85 21.43 -9.97
C THR A 120 -3.95 21.38 -8.73
N ILE A 121 -2.99 20.46 -8.66
CA ILE A 121 -2.29 20.11 -7.43
C ILE A 121 -1.68 21.28 -6.65
N GLN A 122 -1.01 22.23 -7.34
CA GLN A 122 -0.43 23.40 -6.66
C GLN A 122 -1.51 24.33 -6.10
N HIS A 123 -2.61 24.54 -6.83
CA HIS A 123 -3.71 25.36 -6.35
C HIS A 123 -4.38 24.71 -5.14
N ASP A 124 -4.59 23.40 -5.20
CA ASP A 124 -5.21 22.64 -4.13
C ASP A 124 -4.37 22.73 -2.85
N LEU A 125 -3.06 22.51 -2.96
CA LEU A 125 -2.11 22.67 -1.85
C LEU A 125 -2.10 24.09 -1.27
N ASP A 126 -2.20 25.12 -2.12
CA ASP A 126 -2.26 26.52 -1.65
C ASP A 126 -3.52 26.79 -0.82
N VAL A 127 -4.68 26.29 -1.27
CA VAL A 127 -5.96 26.42 -0.55
C VAL A 127 -5.95 25.59 0.72
N TYR A 128 -5.46 24.36 0.67
CA TYR A 128 -5.26 23.49 1.83
C TYR A 128 -4.44 24.17 2.92
N SER A 129 -3.27 24.67 2.51
CA SER A 129 -2.33 25.34 3.41
C SER A 129 -2.96 26.58 4.04
N ALA A 130 -3.60 27.43 3.23
CA ALA A 130 -4.29 28.62 3.73
C ALA A 130 -5.44 28.25 4.69
N GLY A 131 -6.22 27.21 4.37
CA GLY A 131 -7.35 26.74 5.17
C GLY A 131 -6.96 26.28 6.57
N PHE A 132 -5.76 25.72 6.72
CA PHE A 132 -5.23 25.26 8.01
C PHE A 132 -4.18 26.18 8.65
N GLY A 133 -3.97 27.37 8.10
CA GLY A 133 -3.00 28.35 8.62
C GLY A 133 -1.54 27.93 8.44
N MET A 134 -1.26 27.10 7.44
CA MET A 134 0.05 26.63 7.05
C MET A 134 0.61 27.47 5.90
N LYS A 135 1.93 27.54 5.81
CA LYS A 135 2.60 28.14 4.65
C LYS A 135 2.68 27.08 3.55
N SER A 136 2.12 27.38 2.39
CA SER A 136 2.24 26.52 1.21
C SER A 136 3.69 26.37 0.74
N THR A 137 3.98 25.25 0.08
CA THR A 137 5.24 24.96 -0.60
C THR A 137 5.01 24.81 -2.11
N HIS A 138 6.10 24.73 -2.87
CA HIS A 138 6.02 24.45 -4.31
C HIS A 138 6.07 22.96 -4.58
N VAL A 139 5.23 22.48 -5.49
CA VAL A 139 5.24 21.11 -5.99
C VAL A 139 5.90 21.10 -7.37
N ASP A 140 7.08 20.47 -7.46
CA ASP A 140 7.78 20.24 -8.71
C ASP A 140 7.18 19.01 -9.41
N VAL A 141 6.37 19.24 -10.44
CA VAL A 141 5.74 18.15 -11.21
C VAL A 141 6.67 17.63 -12.30
N VAL A 142 7.00 16.34 -12.23
CA VAL A 142 7.81 15.60 -13.20
C VAL A 142 6.95 14.59 -13.93
N LYS A 143 6.74 14.81 -15.23
CA LYS A 143 6.03 13.84 -16.09
C LYS A 143 6.98 12.78 -16.61
N TRP A 144 6.57 11.52 -16.52
CA TRP A 144 7.32 10.37 -17.02
C TRP A 144 6.46 9.51 -17.95
N GLY A 145 7.03 9.11 -19.09
CA GLY A 145 6.28 8.40 -20.12
C GLY A 145 5.22 9.27 -20.81
N ASN A 146 4.14 8.64 -21.29
CA ASN A 146 3.05 9.33 -21.98
C ASN A 146 1.89 9.62 -21.01
N VAL A 147 2.06 10.65 -20.18
CA VAL A 147 1.00 11.14 -19.28
C VAL A 147 -0.11 11.78 -20.11
N PRO A 148 -1.31 11.18 -20.18
CA PRO A 148 -2.42 11.76 -20.94
C PRO A 148 -2.86 13.09 -20.35
N ARG A 149 -3.53 13.91 -21.16
CA ARG A 149 -4.24 15.07 -20.62
C ARG A 149 -5.37 14.58 -19.70
N PHE A 150 -5.53 15.22 -18.55
CA PHE A 150 -6.60 14.92 -17.61
C PHE A 150 -7.99 15.01 -18.26
N ASP A 151 -8.79 13.97 -18.02
CA ASP A 151 -10.18 13.80 -18.44
C ASP A 151 -11.04 13.50 -17.20
N SER A 152 -11.84 14.49 -16.78
CA SER A 152 -12.73 14.40 -15.62
C SER A 152 -13.88 13.39 -15.80
N THR A 153 -14.01 12.77 -16.97
CA THR A 153 -14.98 11.69 -17.22
C THR A 153 -14.36 10.30 -17.12
N ASN A 154 -13.03 10.20 -17.05
CA ASN A 154 -12.33 8.94 -16.86
C ASN A 154 -12.19 8.64 -15.35
N PRO A 155 -12.84 7.59 -14.83
CA PRO A 155 -12.83 7.29 -13.40
C PRO A 155 -11.44 6.91 -12.87
N ASP A 156 -10.57 6.30 -13.68
CA ASP A 156 -9.21 5.98 -13.25
C ASP A 156 -8.41 7.28 -13.04
N GLN A 157 -8.49 8.24 -13.98
CA GLN A 157 -7.79 9.52 -13.84
C GLN A 157 -8.34 10.36 -12.68
N VAL A 158 -9.65 10.35 -12.46
CA VAL A 158 -10.29 11.03 -11.33
C VAL A 158 -9.85 10.42 -9.99
N GLY A 159 -9.75 9.09 -9.91
CA GLY A 159 -9.28 8.38 -8.72
C GLY A 159 -7.82 8.71 -8.41
N TRP A 160 -6.94 8.64 -9.41
CA TRP A 160 -5.54 9.00 -9.26
C TRP A 160 -5.31 10.49 -8.96
N ALA A 161 -6.12 11.39 -9.51
CA ALA A 161 -6.03 12.80 -9.13
C ALA A 161 -6.38 13.02 -7.65
N GLY A 162 -7.34 12.26 -7.12
CA GLY A 162 -7.66 12.25 -5.69
C GLY A 162 -6.51 11.72 -4.83
N GLU A 163 -5.91 10.60 -5.23
CA GLU A 163 -4.72 10.01 -4.61
C GLU A 163 -3.55 11.00 -4.59
N THR A 164 -3.21 11.59 -5.74
CA THR A 164 -2.15 12.59 -5.84
C THR A 164 -2.37 13.79 -4.94
N THR A 165 -3.61 14.27 -4.85
CA THR A 165 -3.94 15.39 -3.96
C THR A 165 -3.82 14.99 -2.49
N LEU A 166 -4.28 13.79 -2.10
CA LEU A 166 -4.10 13.24 -0.75
C LEU A 166 -2.61 13.16 -0.39
N ASP A 167 -1.81 12.53 -1.25
CA ASP A 167 -0.39 12.28 -1.00
C ASP A 167 0.41 13.56 -0.76
N VAL A 168 0.23 14.55 -1.64
CA VAL A 168 0.94 15.83 -1.54
C VAL A 168 0.52 16.58 -0.28
N GLU A 169 -0.78 16.63 0.03
CA GLU A 169 -1.28 17.36 1.19
C GLU A 169 -0.87 16.68 2.50
N MET A 170 -0.85 15.35 2.59
CA MET A 170 -0.41 14.62 3.79
C MET A 170 1.11 14.71 4.00
N ALA A 171 1.91 14.63 2.94
CA ALA A 171 3.35 14.86 3.04
C ALA A 171 3.64 16.29 3.55
N HIS A 172 2.95 17.29 2.98
CA HIS A 172 3.05 18.69 3.41
C HIS A 172 2.52 18.91 4.83
N ALA A 173 1.49 18.17 5.25
CA ALA A 173 0.95 18.20 6.61
C ALA A 173 2.03 17.85 7.63
N VAL A 174 2.91 16.88 7.39
CA VAL A 174 3.94 16.48 8.37
C VAL A 174 5.29 17.18 8.17
N ALA A 175 5.67 17.47 6.93
CA ALA A 175 6.95 18.13 6.63
C ALA A 175 6.70 19.45 5.86
N PRO A 176 6.20 20.50 6.54
CA PRO A 176 5.71 21.70 5.85
C PRO A 176 6.79 22.48 5.07
N ASP A 177 8.06 22.35 5.43
CA ASP A 177 9.18 23.01 4.72
C ASP A 177 9.98 22.03 3.82
N ALA A 178 9.54 20.78 3.67
CA ALA A 178 10.12 19.88 2.69
C ALA A 178 9.77 20.33 1.27
N HIS A 179 10.71 20.10 0.35
CA HIS A 179 10.47 20.20 -1.06
C HIS A 179 9.68 18.96 -1.53
N ILE A 180 8.66 19.16 -2.36
CA ILE A 180 7.85 18.05 -2.88
C ILE A 180 8.10 17.93 -4.38
N VAL A 181 8.53 16.74 -4.80
CA VAL A 181 8.60 16.36 -6.22
C VAL A 181 7.50 15.36 -6.48
N LEU A 182 6.55 15.70 -7.35
CA LEU A 182 5.47 14.81 -7.75
C LEU A 182 5.80 14.21 -9.11
N VAL A 183 5.96 12.89 -9.17
CA VAL A 183 6.08 12.14 -10.41
C VAL A 183 4.70 11.73 -10.90
N GLU A 184 4.36 12.15 -12.11
CA GLU A 184 3.16 11.70 -12.83
C GLU A 184 3.59 10.72 -13.94
N SER A 185 3.11 9.49 -13.89
CA SER A 185 3.38 8.45 -14.90
C SER A 185 2.17 8.21 -15.81
N GLY A 186 2.37 7.59 -16.98
CA GLY A 186 1.31 7.38 -17.98
C GLY A 186 0.24 6.34 -17.61
N ALA A 187 0.44 5.61 -16.51
CA ALA A 187 -0.21 4.34 -16.15
C ALA A 187 -0.02 3.23 -17.21
N ASP A 188 -0.34 1.98 -16.84
CA ASP A 188 -0.42 0.90 -17.83
C ASP A 188 -1.67 1.06 -18.72
N GLN A 189 -1.51 1.75 -19.86
CA GLN A 189 -2.59 1.89 -20.85
C GLN A 189 -2.76 0.63 -21.71
N ASN A 190 -1.86 -0.35 -21.63
CA ASN A 190 -1.85 -1.55 -22.47
C ASN A 190 -2.43 -2.80 -21.79
N GLY A 191 -2.64 -2.75 -20.46
CA GLY A 191 -3.27 -3.83 -19.69
C GLY A 191 -2.40 -5.08 -19.50
N ASP A 192 -1.09 -4.98 -19.76
CA ASP A 192 -0.11 -6.04 -19.51
C ASP A 192 0.28 -6.16 -18.03
N GLY A 193 -0.14 -5.19 -17.22
CA GLY A 193 0.01 -5.06 -15.80
C GLY A 193 1.43 -4.87 -15.29
N THR A 194 2.38 -4.57 -16.16
CA THR A 194 3.79 -4.37 -15.78
C THR A 194 4.39 -3.11 -16.37
N THR A 195 3.83 -2.58 -17.45
CA THR A 195 4.30 -1.35 -18.10
C THR A 195 4.15 -0.14 -17.17
N GLY A 196 3.01 0.02 -16.50
CA GLY A 196 2.78 1.13 -15.56
C GLY A 196 3.76 1.13 -14.38
N LEU A 197 3.95 -0.04 -13.74
CA LEU A 197 4.94 -0.19 -12.67
C LEU A 197 6.36 0.07 -13.17
N ARG A 198 6.70 -0.42 -14.37
CA ARG A 198 8.01 -0.16 -14.97
C ARG A 198 8.25 1.34 -15.18
N GLU A 199 7.25 2.08 -15.68
CA GLU A 199 7.38 3.53 -15.85
C GLU A 199 7.60 4.25 -14.50
N MET A 200 6.87 3.86 -13.45
CA MET A 200 7.08 4.38 -12.10
C MET A 200 8.50 4.08 -11.59
N MET A 201 8.97 2.83 -11.72
CA MET A 201 10.32 2.42 -11.32
C MET A 201 11.41 3.13 -12.14
N ASP A 202 11.20 3.35 -13.43
CA ASP A 202 12.12 4.10 -14.29
C ASP A 202 12.20 5.57 -13.86
N ALA A 203 11.07 6.18 -13.50
CA ALA A 203 11.03 7.56 -13.02
C ALA A 203 11.76 7.72 -11.67
N GLU A 204 11.48 6.83 -10.72
CA GLU A 204 12.16 6.78 -9.42
C GLU A 204 13.66 6.63 -9.60
N LYS A 205 14.10 5.63 -10.37
CA LYS A 205 15.52 5.39 -10.64
C LYS A 205 16.19 6.61 -11.26
N SER A 206 15.51 7.25 -12.21
CA SER A 206 15.99 8.44 -12.90
C SER A 206 16.17 9.64 -11.96
N LEU A 207 15.28 9.82 -10.98
CA LEU A 207 15.42 10.84 -9.95
C LEU A 207 16.55 10.51 -8.97
N ILE A 208 16.65 9.25 -8.54
CA ILE A 208 17.72 8.74 -7.67
C ILE A 208 19.10 9.00 -8.31
N ASP A 209 19.28 8.64 -9.59
CA ASP A 209 20.52 8.85 -10.35
C ASP A 209 20.91 10.34 -10.45
N ARG A 210 19.91 11.24 -10.50
CA ARG A 210 20.13 12.69 -10.47
C ARG A 210 20.37 13.24 -9.06
N GLY A 211 20.31 12.41 -8.04
CA GLY A 211 20.41 12.81 -6.65
C GLY A 211 19.19 13.57 -6.15
N VAL A 212 18.02 13.41 -6.76
CA VAL A 212 16.75 14.00 -6.32
C VAL A 212 16.01 13.03 -5.40
N GLY A 213 15.46 13.56 -4.31
CA GLY A 213 14.70 12.78 -3.32
C GLY A 213 15.57 12.24 -2.19
N ASP A 214 15.10 12.47 -0.96
CA ASP A 214 15.63 11.84 0.24
C ASP A 214 14.72 10.67 0.68
N VAL A 215 13.41 10.83 0.45
CA VAL A 215 12.35 9.84 0.72
C VAL A 215 11.44 9.73 -0.50
N ILE A 216 11.06 8.51 -0.87
CA ILE A 216 10.04 8.20 -1.89
C ILE A 216 8.81 7.63 -1.16
N SER A 217 7.65 8.23 -1.39
CA SER A 217 6.33 7.71 -0.94
C SER A 217 5.57 7.13 -2.13
N GLN A 218 5.01 5.94 -1.92
CA GLN A 218 4.22 5.21 -2.91
C GLN A 218 2.89 4.79 -2.28
N SER A 219 1.80 5.39 -2.75
CA SER A 219 0.44 5.14 -2.26
C SER A 219 -0.35 4.25 -3.22
N PHE A 220 0.31 3.20 -3.71
CA PHE A 220 -0.27 2.28 -4.68
C PHE A 220 0.21 0.85 -4.47
N GLY A 221 -0.47 -0.10 -5.11
CA GLY A 221 0.01 -1.46 -5.18
C GLY A 221 -0.75 -2.34 -6.15
N ALA A 222 -0.23 -3.56 -6.30
CA ALA A 222 -0.92 -4.67 -6.93
C ALA A 222 -0.68 -5.95 -6.12
N THR A 223 -1.71 -6.78 -6.02
CA THR A 223 -1.63 -8.06 -5.33
C THR A 223 -0.55 -8.94 -5.98
N GLU A 224 0.35 -9.52 -5.18
CA GLU A 224 1.45 -10.38 -5.68
C GLU A 224 0.93 -11.47 -6.62
N ASN A 225 -0.22 -12.06 -6.28
CA ASN A 225 -0.90 -13.11 -7.05
C ASN A 225 -1.34 -12.73 -8.47
N THR A 226 -1.31 -11.44 -8.81
CA THR A 226 -1.71 -10.91 -10.12
C THR A 226 -0.54 -10.75 -11.07
N PHE A 227 0.70 -10.85 -10.58
CA PHE A 227 1.88 -10.71 -11.41
C PHE A 227 2.08 -11.93 -12.34
N PRO A 228 2.54 -11.71 -13.58
CA PRO A 228 2.83 -12.80 -14.51
C PRO A 228 3.80 -13.82 -13.92
N GLY A 229 3.50 -15.11 -14.07
CA GLY A 229 4.34 -16.21 -13.56
C GLY A 229 4.02 -16.68 -12.14
N PHE A 230 3.36 -15.85 -11.31
CA PHE A 230 3.16 -16.13 -9.88
C PHE A 230 2.53 -17.51 -9.61
N ARG A 231 1.48 -17.87 -10.35
CA ARG A 231 0.77 -19.17 -10.18
C ARG A 231 1.63 -20.39 -10.49
N ASN A 232 2.71 -20.20 -11.24
CA ASN A 232 3.66 -21.26 -11.60
C ASN A 232 4.91 -21.24 -10.71
N GLY A 233 4.95 -20.39 -9.67
CA GLY A 233 6.13 -20.19 -8.82
C GLY A 233 7.26 -19.41 -9.50
N ASP A 234 6.96 -18.69 -10.59
CA ASP A 234 7.90 -17.77 -11.24
C ASP A 234 7.61 -16.34 -10.79
N PHE A 235 8.50 -15.79 -9.96
CA PHE A 235 8.37 -14.45 -9.40
C PHE A 235 9.24 -13.42 -10.14
N SER A 236 9.84 -13.80 -11.26
CA SER A 236 10.78 -12.94 -12.00
C SER A 236 10.15 -11.61 -12.42
N SER A 237 8.85 -11.57 -12.70
CA SER A 237 8.13 -10.34 -13.06
C SER A 237 8.19 -9.28 -11.95
N ILE A 238 8.00 -9.69 -10.68
CA ILE A 238 8.12 -8.82 -9.51
C ILE A 238 9.61 -8.53 -9.24
N GLU A 239 10.47 -9.55 -9.24
CA GLU A 239 11.89 -9.38 -8.93
C GLU A 239 12.61 -8.43 -9.91
N ASN A 240 12.19 -8.40 -11.17
CA ASN A 240 12.71 -7.52 -12.21
C ASN A 240 12.22 -6.08 -12.11
N LEU A 241 11.26 -5.75 -11.23
CA LEU A 241 10.84 -4.36 -10.96
C LEU A 241 11.64 -3.70 -9.84
N ARG A 242 12.37 -4.49 -9.04
CA ARG A 242 13.09 -4.03 -7.84
C ARG A 242 14.33 -3.16 -8.09
N TYR A 243 14.64 -2.84 -9.34
CA TYR A 243 15.89 -2.14 -9.68
C TYR A 243 15.93 -0.72 -9.11
N ALA A 244 14.79 -0.02 -9.07
CA ALA A 244 14.70 1.30 -8.46
C ALA A 244 14.97 1.23 -6.96
N PHE A 245 14.40 0.27 -6.24
CA PHE A 245 14.59 0.12 -4.79
C PHE A 245 16.02 -0.29 -4.42
N LYS A 246 16.64 -1.16 -5.23
CA LYS A 246 18.07 -1.49 -5.08
C LYS A 246 18.96 -0.26 -5.28
N ASP A 247 18.60 0.60 -6.23
CA ASP A 247 19.33 1.84 -6.50
C ASP A 247 19.10 2.89 -5.40
N ALA A 248 17.87 2.98 -4.87
CA ALA A 248 17.51 3.81 -3.72
C ALA A 248 18.34 3.43 -2.50
N ALA A 249 18.39 2.14 -2.15
CA ALA A 249 19.21 1.64 -1.05
C ALA A 249 20.70 1.99 -1.21
N LYS A 250 21.24 1.89 -2.44
CA LYS A 250 22.63 2.27 -2.76
C LYS A 250 22.89 3.77 -2.60
N HIS A 251 21.90 4.61 -2.93
CA HIS A 251 21.99 6.07 -2.85
C HIS A 251 21.42 6.65 -1.55
N LYS A 252 21.15 5.77 -0.57
CA LYS A 252 20.55 6.12 0.72
C LYS A 252 19.24 6.90 0.59
N VAL A 253 18.38 6.54 -0.37
CA VAL A 253 17.01 7.06 -0.46
C VAL A 253 16.06 6.08 0.24
N THR A 254 15.24 6.58 1.14
CA THR A 254 14.23 5.76 1.84
C THR A 254 13.06 5.53 0.89
N VAL A 255 12.60 4.27 0.74
CA VAL A 255 11.39 3.94 -0.04
C VAL A 255 10.29 3.49 0.90
N LEU A 256 9.12 4.09 0.77
CA LEU A 256 7.92 3.81 1.57
C LEU A 256 6.78 3.38 0.65
N ALA A 257 6.01 2.39 1.08
CA ALA A 257 4.87 1.90 0.31
C ALA A 257 3.68 1.58 1.22
N ALA A 258 2.51 2.16 0.90
CA ALA A 258 1.24 1.86 1.53
C ALA A 258 0.96 0.35 1.51
N SER A 259 0.53 -0.22 2.65
CA SER A 259 0.33 -1.68 2.76
C SER A 259 -0.87 -2.21 1.97
N GLY A 260 -1.76 -1.32 1.55
CA GLY A 260 -3.03 -1.64 0.91
C GLY A 260 -4.19 -1.61 1.90
N ASP A 261 -5.40 -1.69 1.34
CA ASP A 261 -6.64 -1.38 2.05
C ASP A 261 -7.66 -2.54 2.06
N GLY A 262 -7.25 -3.69 1.55
CA GLY A 262 -8.05 -4.92 1.52
C GLY A 262 -7.87 -5.81 2.77
N GLY A 263 -7.24 -5.31 3.83
CA GLY A 263 -6.91 -6.09 5.01
C GLY A 263 -5.91 -7.21 4.69
N ALA A 264 -6.17 -8.41 5.22
CA ALA A 264 -5.37 -9.58 4.86
C ALA A 264 -5.69 -10.15 3.46
N THR A 265 -6.64 -9.56 2.72
CA THR A 265 -6.90 -9.87 1.31
C THR A 265 -6.59 -8.66 0.42
N ASN A 266 -6.78 -8.80 -0.88
CA ASN A 266 -6.63 -7.71 -1.84
C ASN A 266 -7.35 -8.05 -3.16
N THR A 267 -7.40 -7.08 -4.06
CA THR A 267 -8.17 -7.12 -5.31
C THR A 267 -7.57 -8.15 -6.28
N THR A 268 -8.46 -8.85 -6.99
CA THR A 268 -8.07 -9.77 -8.08
C THR A 268 -7.67 -9.02 -9.36
N ALA A 269 -6.96 -9.70 -10.28
CA ALA A 269 -6.51 -9.08 -11.54
C ALA A 269 -7.64 -8.52 -12.42
N SER A 270 -8.89 -8.97 -12.23
CA SER A 270 -10.04 -8.44 -12.96
C SER A 270 -10.50 -7.08 -12.44
N GLY A 271 -10.06 -6.69 -11.24
CA GLY A 271 -10.61 -5.54 -10.50
C GLY A 271 -11.98 -5.81 -9.86
N ASN A 272 -12.57 -7.00 -10.08
CA ASN A 272 -13.92 -7.32 -9.65
C ASN A 272 -13.87 -8.25 -8.44
N GLY A 273 -13.62 -7.67 -7.27
CA GLY A 273 -13.63 -8.34 -5.97
C GLY A 273 -12.26 -8.85 -5.51
N ASP A 274 -12.26 -9.37 -4.29
CA ASP A 274 -11.07 -9.74 -3.54
C ASP A 274 -10.79 -11.25 -3.58
N TYR A 275 -9.55 -11.62 -3.26
CA TYR A 275 -9.21 -13.01 -3.04
C TYR A 275 -9.95 -13.59 -1.82
N PRO A 276 -10.46 -14.83 -1.86
CA PRO A 276 -11.14 -15.46 -0.72
C PRO A 276 -10.16 -16.07 0.30
N TYR A 277 -8.88 -15.70 0.22
CA TYR A 277 -7.80 -16.18 1.07
C TYR A 277 -6.75 -15.07 1.21
N ARG A 278 -5.82 -15.26 2.16
CA ARG A 278 -4.82 -14.24 2.48
C ARG A 278 -3.84 -14.03 1.34
N VAL A 279 -3.63 -12.78 0.96
CA VAL A 279 -2.67 -12.34 -0.06
C VAL A 279 -1.89 -11.12 0.45
N ASN A 280 -0.88 -10.69 -0.27
CA ASN A 280 -0.11 -9.48 0.02
C ASN A 280 0.10 -8.67 -1.27
N ALA A 281 0.53 -7.42 -1.15
CA ALA A 281 0.71 -6.50 -2.27
C ALA A 281 2.15 -5.98 -2.40
N TRP A 282 2.58 -5.83 -3.64
CA TRP A 282 3.82 -5.15 -4.02
C TRP A 282 3.47 -3.73 -4.52
N PRO A 283 4.25 -2.68 -4.22
CA PRO A 283 5.61 -2.68 -3.66
C PRO A 283 5.74 -2.88 -2.15
N SER A 284 4.66 -2.79 -1.38
CA SER A 284 4.73 -2.85 0.09
C SER A 284 5.39 -4.12 0.65
N SER A 285 5.21 -5.26 -0.02
CA SER A 285 5.85 -6.51 0.37
C SER A 285 7.34 -6.62 0.00
N ASP A 286 7.90 -5.67 -0.75
CA ASP A 286 9.33 -5.67 -1.08
C ASP A 286 10.19 -5.48 0.18
N PRO A 287 11.24 -6.29 0.40
CA PRO A 287 12.15 -6.10 1.53
C PRO A 287 12.98 -4.81 1.52
N LEU A 288 12.89 -3.99 0.47
CA LEU A 288 13.57 -2.69 0.36
C LEU A 288 12.60 -1.51 0.45
N ALA A 289 11.29 -1.75 0.57
CA ALA A 289 10.28 -0.72 0.78
C ALA A 289 9.71 -0.88 2.20
N VAL A 290 9.77 0.18 3.00
CA VAL A 290 9.14 0.18 4.33
C VAL A 290 7.63 0.16 4.13
N SER A 291 7.00 -0.91 4.60
CA SER A 291 5.56 -1.09 4.48
C SER A 291 4.84 -0.26 5.53
N VAL A 292 3.99 0.67 5.08
CA VAL A 292 3.26 1.58 5.96
C VAL A 292 1.79 1.16 6.02
N GLY A 293 1.37 0.65 7.17
CA GLY A 293 0.00 0.23 7.44
C GLY A 293 -0.88 1.32 8.04
N GLY A 294 -2.10 0.93 8.38
CA GLY A 294 -3.17 1.81 8.80
C GLY A 294 -3.63 1.58 10.24
N THR A 295 -3.92 2.68 10.93
CA THR A 295 -4.55 2.72 12.24
C THR A 295 -5.79 3.59 12.23
N GLN A 296 -6.70 3.31 13.15
CA GLN A 296 -7.75 4.23 13.54
C GLN A 296 -7.27 5.03 14.76
N LEU A 297 -7.16 6.34 14.59
CA LEU A 297 -6.91 7.26 15.70
C LEU A 297 -8.22 7.61 16.39
N HIS A 298 -8.18 7.77 17.71
CA HIS A 298 -9.33 8.20 18.51
C HIS A 298 -8.99 9.54 19.18
N LEU A 299 -9.27 10.63 18.46
CA LEU A 299 -8.91 11.99 18.88
C LEU A 299 -10.13 12.84 19.25
N ASP A 300 -9.92 13.78 20.18
CA ASP A 300 -10.84 14.89 20.39
C ASP A 300 -10.64 16.03 19.36
N ALA A 301 -11.39 17.13 19.54
CA ALA A 301 -11.32 18.30 18.67
C ALA A 301 -9.96 19.04 18.71
N LYS A 302 -9.11 18.80 19.71
CA LYS A 302 -7.76 19.38 19.81
C LYS A 302 -6.70 18.48 19.20
N GLY A 303 -7.04 17.23 18.89
CA GLY A 303 -6.10 16.22 18.41
C GLY A 303 -5.47 15.41 19.54
N ASP A 304 -5.98 15.53 20.76
CA ASP A 304 -5.52 14.72 21.89
C ASP A 304 -6.18 13.32 21.82
N ARG A 305 -5.39 12.26 22.01
CA ARG A 305 -5.90 10.88 22.04
C ARG A 305 -6.83 10.67 23.24
N ILE A 306 -8.06 10.23 22.98
CA ILE A 306 -9.07 9.86 24.00
C ILE A 306 -9.14 8.35 24.25
N ALA A 307 -8.57 7.56 23.36
CA ALA A 307 -8.39 6.12 23.50
C ALA A 307 -7.09 5.68 22.80
N PRO A 308 -6.53 4.49 23.11
CA PRO A 308 -5.45 3.90 22.32
C PRO A 308 -5.88 3.70 20.86
N ASP A 309 -4.95 3.88 19.93
CA ASP A 309 -5.20 3.64 18.51
C ASP A 309 -5.56 2.16 18.27
N SER A 310 -6.38 1.94 17.23
CA SER A 310 -6.83 0.60 16.81
C SER A 310 -6.30 0.27 15.41
N VAL A 311 -6.39 -0.99 15.00
CA VAL A 311 -6.16 -1.37 13.60
C VAL A 311 -7.19 -0.68 12.71
N PHE A 312 -6.78 -0.11 11.57
CA PHE A 312 -7.71 0.35 10.54
C PHE A 312 -8.54 -0.84 10.03
N ASN A 313 -9.86 -0.81 10.28
CA ASN A 313 -10.82 -1.80 9.80
C ASN A 313 -12.26 -1.25 9.77
N ASP A 314 -12.53 -0.25 8.93
CA ASP A 314 -13.83 0.39 8.78
C ASP A 314 -14.06 0.94 7.36
N GLU A 315 -14.81 0.22 6.52
CA GLU A 315 -14.96 0.48 5.07
C GLU A 315 -13.67 0.25 4.25
N GLY A 316 -12.78 -0.58 4.81
CA GLY A 316 -11.47 -0.96 4.33
C GLY A 316 -10.73 -1.64 5.49
N ALA A 317 -9.54 -2.15 5.29
CA ALA A 317 -8.70 -2.57 6.41
C ALA A 317 -7.21 -2.48 6.08
N SER A 318 -6.37 -2.23 7.08
CA SER A 318 -4.92 -2.17 6.90
C SER A 318 -4.38 -3.45 6.26
N GLY A 319 -3.70 -3.31 5.13
CA GLY A 319 -2.93 -4.36 4.51
C GLY A 319 -1.93 -4.98 5.48
N GLY A 320 -1.71 -6.28 5.36
CA GLY A 320 -0.73 -6.95 6.20
C GLY A 320 -0.76 -8.47 6.12
N GLY A 321 0.42 -9.06 6.25
CA GLY A 321 0.63 -10.50 6.18
C GLY A 321 2.02 -10.87 5.67
N PRO A 322 2.33 -12.18 5.57
CA PRO A 322 3.56 -12.63 4.94
C PRO A 322 3.48 -12.47 3.41
N SER A 323 4.57 -12.05 2.79
CA SER A 323 4.77 -12.11 1.34
C SER A 323 4.78 -13.56 0.86
N HIS A 324 4.15 -13.82 -0.28
CA HIS A 324 4.24 -15.10 -0.98
C HIS A 324 5.46 -15.18 -1.92
N VAL A 325 6.20 -14.08 -2.05
CA VAL A 325 7.32 -13.92 -2.99
C VAL A 325 8.65 -13.86 -2.24
N PHE A 326 8.73 -13.01 -1.21
CA PHE A 326 9.99 -12.68 -0.55
C PHE A 326 10.18 -13.43 0.76
N ALA A 327 11.36 -14.03 0.90
CA ALA A 327 11.81 -14.63 2.15
C ALA A 327 11.98 -13.55 3.25
N ARG A 328 11.93 -13.99 4.51
CA ARG A 328 12.12 -13.11 5.68
C ARG A 328 13.48 -12.41 5.59
N PRO A 329 13.51 -11.07 5.54
CA PRO A 329 14.75 -10.32 5.58
C PRO A 329 15.37 -10.34 6.98
N SER A 330 16.69 -10.17 7.05
CA SER A 330 17.42 -10.29 8.33
C SER A 330 16.99 -9.28 9.41
N TYR A 331 16.51 -8.09 9.02
CA TYR A 331 15.99 -7.09 9.96
C TYR A 331 14.73 -7.58 10.72
N GLN A 332 14.00 -8.56 10.17
CA GLN A 332 12.84 -9.21 10.82
C GLN A 332 13.22 -10.43 11.67
N SER A 333 14.50 -10.74 11.87
CA SER A 333 14.91 -11.90 12.69
C SER A 333 14.41 -11.80 14.14
N GLY A 334 14.30 -10.59 14.69
CA GLY A 334 13.75 -10.37 16.04
C GLY A 334 12.26 -10.67 16.18
N VAL A 335 11.53 -10.81 15.07
CA VAL A 335 10.09 -11.06 15.02
C VAL A 335 9.75 -12.35 14.26
N GLU A 336 10.72 -13.25 14.09
CA GLU A 336 10.58 -14.49 13.32
C GLU A 336 9.42 -15.38 13.77
N GLN A 337 9.10 -15.36 15.07
CA GLN A 337 8.01 -16.14 15.65
C GLN A 337 6.62 -15.66 15.19
N VAL A 338 6.54 -14.43 14.68
CA VAL A 338 5.32 -13.82 14.13
C VAL A 338 5.27 -13.98 12.61
N VAL A 339 6.35 -13.65 11.90
CA VAL A 339 6.35 -13.59 10.43
C VAL A 339 6.73 -14.91 9.74
N GLY A 340 7.30 -15.88 10.47
CA GLY A 340 7.79 -17.12 9.89
C GLY A 340 8.92 -16.86 8.88
N ASP A 341 9.05 -17.67 7.84
CA ASP A 341 10.19 -17.59 6.91
C ASP A 341 10.01 -16.58 5.75
N HIS A 342 8.99 -15.72 5.83
CA HIS A 342 8.61 -14.77 4.79
C HIS A 342 8.66 -13.32 5.28
N ARG A 343 8.81 -12.35 4.36
CA ARG A 343 8.72 -10.91 4.68
C ARG A 343 7.32 -10.60 5.20
N GLY A 344 7.19 -10.19 6.46
CA GLY A 344 5.90 -9.78 7.04
C GLY A 344 5.62 -8.30 6.82
N THR A 345 4.37 -7.92 6.52
CA THR A 345 3.89 -6.52 6.42
C THR A 345 2.76 -6.26 7.43
N PRO A 346 2.53 -4.99 7.85
CA PRO A 346 3.35 -3.82 7.58
C PRO A 346 4.59 -3.76 8.50
N ASP A 347 5.46 -2.76 8.32
CA ASP A 347 6.60 -2.50 9.21
C ASP A 347 6.24 -1.49 10.31
N VAL A 348 5.45 -0.47 9.97
CA VAL A 348 4.95 0.60 10.86
C VAL A 348 3.57 1.02 10.36
N SER A 349 2.75 1.68 11.19
CA SER A 349 1.46 2.21 10.78
C SER A 349 1.23 3.67 11.18
N MET A 350 0.45 4.37 10.35
CA MET A 350 -0.04 5.73 10.59
C MET A 350 -1.57 5.79 10.43
N SER A 351 -2.16 6.98 10.44
CA SER A 351 -3.60 7.21 10.30
C SER A 351 -4.07 6.77 8.92
N ALA A 352 -5.21 6.09 8.88
CA ALA A 352 -5.80 5.55 7.65
C ALA A 352 -7.31 5.29 7.73
N ALA A 353 -7.89 5.23 8.93
CA ALA A 353 -9.28 4.81 9.11
C ALA A 353 -10.30 5.87 8.67
N LEU A 354 -11.49 5.42 8.25
CA LEU A 354 -12.57 6.32 7.88
C LEU A 354 -13.09 7.11 9.07
N LYS A 355 -13.25 6.46 10.23
CA LYS A 355 -13.52 7.10 11.52
C LYS A 355 -12.25 7.72 12.06
N GLY A 356 -11.81 8.77 11.39
CA GLY A 356 -10.56 9.46 11.59
C GLY A 356 -9.94 10.00 10.31
N GLY A 357 -10.67 9.98 9.19
CA GLY A 357 -10.12 10.35 7.89
C GLY A 357 -9.60 11.78 7.82
N ALA A 358 -8.58 11.99 7.00
CA ALA A 358 -7.95 13.28 6.81
C ALA A 358 -8.76 14.20 5.89
N TRP A 359 -8.88 15.46 6.30
CA TRP A 359 -9.33 16.52 5.40
C TRP A 359 -8.30 16.76 4.30
N VAL A 360 -8.81 16.87 3.07
CA VAL A 360 -8.08 17.18 1.84
C VAL A 360 -8.86 18.25 1.07
N TYR A 361 -8.20 19.17 0.39
CA TYR A 361 -8.87 20.08 -0.55
C TYR A 361 -8.61 19.63 -1.98
N SER A 362 -9.63 19.64 -2.85
CA SER A 362 -9.38 19.33 -4.26
C SER A 362 -10.25 20.15 -5.20
N SER A 363 -9.73 20.45 -6.40
CA SER A 363 -10.47 21.17 -7.44
C SER A 363 -10.37 20.56 -8.84
N TYR A 364 -9.77 19.38 -8.98
CA TYR A 364 -9.56 18.70 -10.25
C TYR A 364 -10.87 18.21 -10.91
N ASP A 365 -11.86 17.77 -10.12
CA ASP A 365 -13.20 17.43 -10.61
C ASP A 365 -14.09 18.67 -10.53
N PRO A 366 -14.49 19.28 -11.66
CA PRO A 366 -15.32 20.48 -11.66
C PRO A 366 -16.70 20.26 -11.02
N LYS A 367 -17.13 19.00 -10.82
CA LYS A 367 -18.39 18.66 -10.15
C LYS A 367 -18.25 18.49 -8.64
N ARG A 368 -17.02 18.40 -8.12
CA ARG A 368 -16.73 18.05 -6.71
C ARG A 368 -15.65 18.91 -6.06
N VAL A 369 -15.46 20.14 -6.55
CA VAL A 369 -14.51 21.10 -5.99
C VAL A 369 -14.79 21.35 -4.50
N GLY A 370 -13.79 21.28 -3.64
CA GLY A 370 -13.90 21.64 -2.23
C GLY A 370 -13.19 20.69 -1.28
N TRP A 371 -13.58 20.78 -0.01
CA TRP A 371 -13.05 19.95 1.07
C TRP A 371 -13.67 18.56 1.04
N GLN A 372 -12.83 17.55 1.19
CA GLN A 372 -13.21 16.14 1.15
C GLN A 372 -12.44 15.38 2.23
N VAL A 373 -12.96 14.22 2.61
CA VAL A 373 -12.31 13.32 3.57
C VAL A 373 -11.82 12.09 2.83
N TYR A 374 -10.52 11.86 2.93
CA TYR A 374 -9.83 10.70 2.38
C TYR A 374 -9.37 9.78 3.51
N VAL A 375 -9.16 8.52 3.14
CA VAL A 375 -8.84 7.42 4.05
C VAL A 375 -7.94 6.43 3.31
N GLY A 376 -7.36 5.49 4.04
CA GLY A 376 -6.56 4.41 3.48
C GLY A 376 -5.10 4.50 3.85
N THR A 377 -4.36 3.43 3.56
CA THR A 377 -2.92 3.40 3.81
C THR A 377 -2.15 4.33 2.86
N SER A 378 -2.80 4.82 1.82
CA SER A 378 -2.40 6.01 1.07
C SER A 378 -2.32 7.29 1.89
N GLU A 379 -3.14 7.47 2.95
CA GLU A 379 -2.92 8.57 3.90
C GLU A 379 -1.66 8.30 4.73
N ALA A 380 -1.47 7.04 5.13
CA ALA A 380 -0.43 6.65 6.06
C ALA A 380 1.00 6.79 5.51
N SER A 381 1.23 6.37 4.26
CA SER A 381 2.55 6.43 3.60
C SER A 381 3.16 7.85 3.54
N PRO A 382 2.48 8.87 2.97
CA PRO A 382 2.99 10.24 2.90
C PRO A 382 3.09 10.91 4.28
N LEU A 383 2.20 10.59 5.24
CA LEU A 383 2.38 11.02 6.63
C LEU A 383 3.72 10.52 7.17
N PHE A 384 4.05 9.24 6.98
CA PHE A 384 5.32 8.68 7.41
C PHE A 384 6.51 9.20 6.58
N ALA A 385 6.32 9.52 5.29
CA ALA A 385 7.33 10.16 4.46
C ALA A 385 7.76 11.51 5.05
N GLY A 386 6.81 12.30 5.54
CA GLY A 386 7.10 13.51 6.28
C GLY A 386 7.96 13.24 7.52
N ILE A 387 7.65 12.22 8.31
CA ILE A 387 8.42 11.83 9.51
C ILE A 387 9.86 11.47 9.15
N VAL A 388 10.07 10.69 8.09
CA VAL A 388 11.41 10.32 7.64
C VAL A 388 12.16 11.57 7.16
N ALA A 389 11.51 12.49 6.45
CA ALA A 389 12.13 13.76 6.07
C ALA A 389 12.51 14.63 7.28
N LEU A 390 11.71 14.63 8.36
CA LEU A 390 12.10 15.26 9.63
C LEU A 390 13.36 14.60 10.21
N ALA A 391 13.46 13.27 10.16
CA ALA A 391 14.61 12.53 10.64
C ALA A 391 15.86 12.76 9.79
N ASP A 392 15.74 12.81 8.46
CA ASP A 392 16.82 13.19 7.55
C ASP A 392 17.31 14.63 7.82
N GLN A 393 16.39 15.56 8.15
CA GLN A 393 16.77 16.91 8.57
C GLN A 393 17.60 16.88 9.87
N VAL A 394 17.17 16.14 10.89
CA VAL A 394 17.88 16.02 12.17
C VAL A 394 19.24 15.34 11.98
N ALA A 395 19.34 14.30 11.15
CA ALA A 395 20.59 13.62 10.83
C ALA A 395 21.54 14.49 10.00
N GLY A 396 21.00 15.46 9.24
CA GLY A 396 21.77 16.29 8.32
C GLY A 396 22.09 15.59 6.99
N HIS A 397 21.70 14.33 6.83
CA HIS A 397 21.88 13.52 5.62
C HIS A 397 20.68 12.57 5.45
N ARG A 398 20.60 11.91 4.30
CA ARG A 398 19.62 10.85 4.06
C ARG A 398 19.92 9.62 4.92
N LEU A 399 18.90 9.04 5.52
CA LEU A 399 19.02 7.81 6.30
C LEU A 399 19.12 6.58 5.39
N GLY A 400 18.33 6.54 4.31
CA GLY A 400 18.29 5.42 3.37
C GLY A 400 17.42 4.26 3.87
N ASP A 401 17.89 3.03 3.74
CA ASP A 401 17.15 1.88 4.25
C ASP A 401 17.07 1.91 5.79
N ILE A 402 15.89 2.24 6.32
CA ILE A 402 15.64 2.39 7.75
C ILE A 402 15.15 1.11 8.45
N HIS A 403 14.97 -0.02 7.76
CA HIS A 403 14.36 -1.21 8.38
C HIS A 403 15.14 -1.67 9.61
N GLN A 404 16.47 -1.82 9.50
CA GLN A 404 17.29 -2.28 10.62
C GLN A 404 17.17 -1.33 11.85
N ALA A 405 17.15 -0.02 11.61
CA ALA A 405 16.98 0.98 12.66
C ALA A 405 15.58 0.89 13.29
N LEU A 406 14.52 0.78 12.47
CA LEU A 406 13.14 0.66 12.93
C LEU A 406 12.93 -0.54 13.85
N TYR A 407 13.37 -1.73 13.44
CA TYR A 407 13.23 -2.95 14.26
C TYR A 407 14.12 -2.89 15.51
N ALA A 408 15.31 -2.28 15.45
CA ALA A 408 16.16 -2.07 16.62
C ALA A 408 15.56 -1.06 17.62
N LEU A 409 14.86 -0.02 17.14
CA LEU A 409 14.14 0.93 17.97
C LEU A 409 12.92 0.29 18.64
N SER A 410 12.15 -0.52 17.90
CA SER A 410 11.02 -1.28 18.45
C SER A 410 11.45 -2.24 19.58
N ALA A 411 12.55 -2.97 19.38
CA ALA A 411 13.08 -3.88 20.40
C ALA A 411 13.54 -3.20 21.69
N ARG A 412 13.84 -1.89 21.64
CA ARG A 412 14.40 -1.11 22.76
C ARG A 412 13.40 -0.41 23.66
N ASN A 413 12.08 -0.57 23.47
CA ASN A 413 10.95 -0.01 24.27
C ASN A 413 10.49 1.43 23.93
N GLN A 414 9.39 1.89 24.58
CA GLN A 414 8.70 3.17 24.38
C GLN A 414 9.57 4.45 24.43
N SER A 415 10.77 4.38 24.99
CA SER A 415 11.71 5.52 25.00
C SER A 415 12.14 5.96 23.59
N THR A 416 12.00 5.07 22.59
CA THR A 416 12.33 5.32 21.19
C THR A 416 11.24 6.01 20.39
N GLY A 417 10.07 6.26 20.99
CA GLY A 417 8.93 6.85 20.28
C GLY A 417 8.08 5.85 19.50
N ILE A 418 8.35 4.54 19.54
CA ILE A 418 7.41 3.53 19.03
C ILE A 418 6.23 3.38 19.99
N VAL A 419 5.01 3.45 19.44
CA VAL A 419 3.74 3.33 20.14
C VAL A 419 3.00 2.08 19.65
N ASP A 420 3.11 1.03 20.44
CA ASP A 420 2.53 -0.31 20.20
C ASP A 420 1.00 -0.30 20.17
N VAL A 421 0.41 -0.75 19.05
CA VAL A 421 -1.04 -0.94 18.88
C VAL A 421 -1.38 -2.38 19.22
N LYS A 422 -2.09 -2.59 20.33
CA LYS A 422 -2.25 -3.91 20.97
C LYS A 422 -3.60 -4.09 21.63
N ASP A 423 -4.63 -3.47 21.08
CA ASP A 423 -5.98 -3.46 21.62
C ASP A 423 -6.80 -4.72 21.27
N GLY A 424 -6.24 -5.62 20.46
CA GLY A 424 -6.88 -6.86 20.02
C GLY A 424 -7.82 -6.70 18.83
N THR A 425 -7.89 -5.50 18.22
CA THR A 425 -8.54 -5.32 16.91
C THR A 425 -7.73 -5.99 15.80
N ASN A 426 -8.28 -6.12 14.60
CA ASN A 426 -7.67 -6.92 13.52
C ASN A 426 -7.95 -6.34 12.14
N ASN A 427 -7.21 -6.78 11.13
CA ASN A 427 -7.39 -6.40 9.73
C ASN A 427 -8.16 -7.44 8.89
N SER A 428 -9.15 -8.14 9.49
CA SER A 428 -10.03 -9.03 8.73
C SER A 428 -10.93 -8.22 7.81
N TYR A 429 -11.04 -8.61 6.55
CA TYR A 429 -11.80 -7.88 5.54
C TYR A 429 -12.36 -8.83 4.48
N ALA A 430 -13.49 -8.47 3.87
CA ALA A 430 -14.16 -9.23 2.81
C ALA A 430 -14.32 -10.75 3.10
N GLY A 431 -14.58 -11.11 4.36
CA GLY A 431 -14.76 -12.51 4.78
C GLY A 431 -13.46 -13.30 4.99
N VAL A 432 -12.29 -12.69 4.80
CA VAL A 432 -10.98 -13.29 5.09
C VAL A 432 -10.53 -12.87 6.49
N THR A 433 -10.35 -13.84 7.39
CA THR A 433 -9.79 -13.58 8.72
C THR A 433 -8.35 -13.12 8.60
N GLY A 434 -8.05 -11.93 9.11
CA GLY A 434 -6.72 -11.33 9.10
C GLY A 434 -5.88 -11.67 10.33
N TYR A 435 -5.07 -10.71 10.72
CA TYR A 435 -4.15 -10.73 11.85
C TYR A 435 -4.63 -9.77 12.92
N THR A 436 -4.42 -10.15 14.17
CA THR A 436 -4.86 -9.39 15.35
C THR A 436 -3.70 -8.58 15.91
N ALA A 437 -3.97 -7.32 16.22
CA ALA A 437 -3.04 -6.46 16.93
C ALA A 437 -2.70 -7.05 18.30
N ALA A 438 -1.40 -7.15 18.59
CA ALA A 438 -0.90 -7.80 19.79
C ALA A 438 0.30 -7.04 20.33
N LYS A 439 0.75 -7.38 21.54
CA LYS A 439 1.93 -6.72 22.13
C LYS A 439 3.17 -6.95 21.25
N GLY A 440 3.77 -5.88 20.76
CA GLY A 440 4.99 -5.91 19.98
C GLY A 440 4.68 -5.91 18.48
N TYR A 441 5.54 -6.53 17.68
CA TYR A 441 5.27 -6.61 16.23
C TYR A 441 4.08 -7.53 15.95
N ASP A 442 3.17 -7.07 15.11
CA ASP A 442 2.11 -7.88 14.50
C ASP A 442 1.92 -7.54 13.01
N MET A 443 1.26 -8.44 12.28
CA MET A 443 0.99 -8.25 10.84
C MET A 443 -0.29 -7.44 10.55
N ALA A 444 -0.83 -6.73 11.54
CA ALA A 444 -1.91 -5.77 11.33
C ALA A 444 -1.39 -4.32 11.36
N THR A 445 -0.40 -4.03 12.22
CA THR A 445 0.14 -2.68 12.42
C THR A 445 1.66 -2.58 12.49
N GLY A 446 2.37 -3.69 12.23
CA GLY A 446 3.82 -3.72 12.25
C GLY A 446 4.34 -3.51 13.67
N VAL A 447 5.30 -2.61 13.86
CA VAL A 447 5.78 -2.21 15.19
C VAL A 447 4.80 -1.30 15.94
N GLY A 448 3.66 -0.95 15.34
CA GLY A 448 2.70 0.03 15.81
C GLY A 448 2.88 1.38 15.12
N THR A 449 2.57 2.46 15.84
CA THR A 449 2.69 3.84 15.35
C THR A 449 3.80 4.61 16.07
N ILE A 450 3.84 5.93 15.94
CA ILE A 450 4.94 6.77 16.42
C ILE A 450 4.50 7.94 17.32
N ASP A 451 5.40 8.31 18.21
CA ASP A 451 5.52 9.62 18.87
C ASP A 451 6.73 10.31 18.22
N ALA A 452 6.49 11.23 17.29
CA ALA A 452 7.51 11.79 16.42
C ALA A 452 8.59 12.55 17.21
N ALA A 453 8.23 13.25 18.28
CA ALA A 453 9.18 14.00 19.11
C ALA A 453 10.30 13.12 19.68
N ARG A 454 10.02 11.84 19.90
CA ARG A 454 11.01 10.84 20.35
C ARG A 454 11.56 10.03 19.19
N PHE A 455 10.70 9.63 18.26
CA PHE A 455 11.06 8.77 17.15
C PHE A 455 12.03 9.42 16.17
N VAL A 456 11.78 10.66 15.76
CA VAL A 456 12.63 11.40 14.81
C VAL A 456 14.09 11.49 15.26
N PRO A 457 14.41 12.00 16.48
CA PRO A 457 15.80 12.06 16.93
C PRO A 457 16.40 10.67 17.21
N ALA A 458 15.59 9.68 17.58
CA ALA A 458 16.07 8.31 17.77
C ALA A 458 16.43 7.65 16.43
N LEU A 459 15.59 7.81 15.41
CA LEU A 459 15.83 7.31 14.06
C LEU A 459 17.05 7.99 13.43
N ALA A 460 17.15 9.31 13.55
CA ALA A 460 18.28 10.10 13.05
C ALA A 460 19.64 9.72 13.66
N LYS A 461 19.64 9.08 14.83
CA LYS A 461 20.85 8.60 15.50
C LYS A 461 21.25 7.18 15.07
N GLU A 462 20.28 6.38 14.64
CA GLU A 462 20.46 4.96 14.35
C GLU A 462 20.71 4.67 12.87
N GLY A 463 20.16 5.50 11.96
CA GLY A 463 20.44 5.45 10.52
C GLY A 463 21.58 6.38 10.12
#